data_AF-A0A1I0L213-F1
#
_entry.id   AF-A0A1I0L213-F1
#
_cell.length_a   1.000
_cell.length_b   1.000
_cell.length_c   1.000
_cell.angle_alpha   90.00
_cell.angle_beta   90.00
_cell.angle_gamma   90.00
#
_symmetry.space_group_name_H-M   'P 1'
#
loop_
_entity.id
_entity.type
_entity.pdbx_description
1 polymer ?
#
loop_
_entity_poly.entity_id
_entity_poly.type
_entity_poly.pdbx_seq_one_letter_code
_entity_poly.pdbx_strand_id
1 'polypeptide(L)'
;MRLKGTITEESFRTELRKTHNYIFNSKLGGFLKQALQEMYPEMKTAYILHWTPDDGSDFYTIIINGQAIVFIEIEEEIKESLFKTSIIKKIIDLKSCPLKDYKRTLSKINQIKLEVAIDLCIKDMKE
;
A
#
# COMPACT_ATOMS: atom_id res chain seq x y z
N MET A 1 12.68 7.43 13.80
CA MET A 1 12.30 8.82 14.15
C MET A 1 11.13 8.71 15.13
N ARG A 2 10.88 9.68 16.02
CA ARG A 2 9.70 9.63 16.91
C ARG A 2 8.63 10.57 16.34
N LEU A 3 7.41 10.07 16.16
CA LEU A 3 6.24 10.84 15.78
C LEU A 3 5.89 11.82 16.91
N LYS A 4 5.59 13.08 16.56
CA LYS A 4 5.33 14.16 17.54
C LYS A 4 3.91 14.72 17.47
N GLY A 5 3.06 14.19 16.58
CA GLY A 5 1.70 14.69 16.35
C GLY A 5 1.67 16.00 15.56
N THR A 6 2.62 16.21 14.65
CA THR A 6 2.66 17.42 13.82
C THR A 6 1.50 17.47 12.82
N ILE A 7 1.18 18.66 12.31
CA ILE A 7 0.16 18.86 11.26
C ILE A 7 0.49 17.98 10.03
N THR A 8 1.77 17.88 9.67
CA THR A 8 2.24 17.03 8.57
C THR A 8 1.95 15.55 8.84
N GLU A 9 2.23 15.06 10.05
CA GLU A 9 1.91 13.68 10.43
C GLU A 9 0.40 13.40 10.38
N GLU A 10 -0.42 14.36 10.83
CA GLU A 10 -1.88 14.18 10.83
C GLU A 10 -2.49 14.22 9.43
N SER A 11 -1.94 15.05 8.55
CA SER A 11 -2.25 15.03 7.13
C SER A 11 -1.96 13.66 6.53
N PHE A 12 -0.77 13.10 6.81
CA PHE A 12 -0.44 11.75 6.37
C PHE A 12 -1.33 10.68 6.97
N ARG A 13 -1.71 10.77 8.26
CA ARG A 13 -2.67 9.82 8.86
C ARG A 13 -4.00 9.83 8.12
N THR A 14 -4.49 11.02 7.79
CA THR A 14 -5.75 11.20 7.08
C THR A 14 -5.68 10.58 5.68
N GLU A 15 -4.60 10.83 4.94
CA GLU A 15 -4.39 10.27 3.61
C GLU A 15 -4.25 8.74 3.65
N LEU A 16 -3.43 8.20 4.55
CA LEU A 16 -3.21 6.77 4.71
C LEU A 16 -4.49 6.03 5.12
N ARG A 17 -5.31 6.61 6.00
CA ARG A 17 -6.61 6.02 6.35
C ARG A 17 -7.55 5.93 5.15
N LYS A 18 -7.51 6.91 4.24
CA LYS A 18 -8.29 6.84 2.98
C LYS A 18 -7.78 5.70 2.09
N THR A 19 -6.47 5.50 1.99
CA THR A 19 -5.92 4.41 1.16
C THR A 19 -6.20 3.04 1.77
N HIS A 20 -6.13 2.91 3.10
CA HIS A 20 -6.58 1.70 3.78
C HIS A 20 -8.06 1.42 3.51
N ASN A 21 -8.94 2.41 3.71
CA ASN A 21 -10.36 2.26 3.42
C ASN A 21 -10.61 1.88 1.94
N TYR A 22 -9.85 2.47 1.01
CA TYR A 22 -9.90 2.08 -0.40
C TYR A 22 -9.57 0.59 -0.59
N ILE A 23 -8.46 0.07 -0.04
CA ILE A 23 -8.10 -1.35 -0.16
C ILE A 23 -9.19 -2.25 0.42
N PHE A 24 -9.69 -1.95 1.62
CA PHE A 24 -10.53 -2.89 2.37
C PHE A 24 -12.04 -2.76 2.10
N ASN A 25 -12.52 -1.57 1.72
CA ASN A 25 -13.95 -1.25 1.67
C ASN A 25 -14.43 -0.76 0.30
N SER A 26 -13.56 -0.60 -0.70
CA SER A 26 -13.97 -0.24 -2.06
C SER A 26 -14.00 -1.45 -2.99
N LYS A 27 -14.91 -1.45 -3.98
CA LYS A 27 -15.00 -2.52 -4.99
C LYS A 27 -13.71 -2.69 -5.79
N LEU A 28 -13.08 -1.58 -6.20
CA LEU A 28 -11.82 -1.60 -6.95
C LEU A 28 -10.62 -1.98 -6.07
N GLY A 29 -10.57 -1.48 -4.84
CA GLY A 29 -9.52 -1.87 -3.89
C GLY A 29 -9.63 -3.32 -3.44
N GLY A 30 -10.81 -3.94 -3.54
CA GLY A 30 -11.00 -5.38 -3.31
C GLY A 30 -10.08 -6.26 -4.17
N PHE A 31 -9.73 -5.83 -5.39
CA PHE A 31 -8.78 -6.55 -6.24
C PHE A 31 -7.35 -6.47 -5.71
N LEU A 32 -6.92 -5.27 -5.30
CA LEU A 32 -5.65 -5.06 -4.61
C LEU A 32 -5.58 -5.89 -3.33
N LYS A 33 -6.65 -5.90 -2.53
CA LYS A 33 -6.74 -6.72 -1.33
C LYS A 33 -6.60 -8.21 -1.65
N GLN A 34 -7.32 -8.73 -2.64
CA GLN A 34 -7.26 -10.14 -3.01
C GLN A 34 -5.86 -10.52 -3.51
N ALA A 35 -5.27 -9.72 -4.40
CA ALA A 35 -3.88 -9.89 -4.84
C ALA A 35 -2.92 -9.97 -3.65
N LEU A 36 -3.00 -9.00 -2.74
CA LEU A 36 -2.16 -8.95 -1.55
C LEU A 36 -2.39 -10.17 -0.64
N GLN A 37 -3.62 -10.62 -0.45
CA GLN A 37 -3.94 -11.78 0.40
C GLN A 37 -3.49 -13.12 -0.20
N GLU A 38 -3.51 -13.27 -1.52
CA GLU A 38 -2.97 -14.48 -2.17
C GLU A 38 -1.45 -14.59 -1.99
N MET A 39 -0.74 -13.45 -1.95
CA MET A 39 0.72 -13.41 -1.83
C MET A 39 1.22 -13.32 -0.39
N TYR A 40 0.47 -12.61 0.47
CA TYR A 40 0.72 -12.44 1.89
C TYR A 40 -0.51 -12.91 2.66
N PRO A 41 -0.71 -14.24 2.82
CA PRO A 41 -1.86 -14.79 3.53
C PRO A 41 -1.96 -14.27 4.97
N GLU A 42 -0.82 -13.92 5.58
CA GLU A 42 -0.74 -13.31 6.91
C GLU A 42 -1.04 -11.80 6.94
N MET A 43 -1.40 -11.18 5.82
CA MET A 43 -1.78 -9.76 5.77
C MET A 43 -3.01 -9.51 6.66
N LYS A 44 -2.82 -8.65 7.66
CA LYS A 44 -3.88 -8.12 8.53
C LYS A 44 -4.27 -6.70 8.13
N THR A 45 -3.29 -5.86 7.82
CA THR A 45 -3.49 -4.47 7.44
C THR A 45 -2.51 -4.07 6.34
N ALA A 46 -2.93 -3.11 5.51
CA ALA A 46 -2.13 -2.58 4.42
C ALA A 46 -2.46 -1.12 4.16
N TYR A 47 -1.47 -0.38 3.67
CA TYR A 47 -1.57 1.05 3.36
C TYR A 47 -0.81 1.38 2.09
N ILE A 48 -1.41 2.16 1.19
CA ILE A 48 -0.73 2.67 -0.01
C ILE A 48 0.11 3.88 0.38
N LEU A 49 1.42 3.78 0.23
CA LEU A 49 2.39 4.84 0.47
C LEU A 49 2.50 5.78 -0.75
N HIS A 50 2.50 5.23 -1.95
CA HIS A 50 2.53 5.98 -3.20
C HIS A 50 1.68 5.27 -4.27
N TRP A 51 1.01 6.07 -5.10
CA TRP A 51 0.28 5.61 -6.27
C TRP A 51 0.65 6.54 -7.43
N THR A 52 1.19 5.96 -8.50
CA THR A 52 1.56 6.67 -9.72
C THR A 52 0.85 6.01 -10.89
N PRO A 53 -0.09 6.69 -11.58
CA PRO A 53 -0.56 6.26 -12.88
C PRO A 53 0.49 6.62 -13.95
N ASP A 54 0.81 5.69 -14.85
CA ASP A 54 1.81 5.85 -15.91
C ASP A 54 1.40 5.03 -17.15
N ASP A 55 1.16 5.72 -18.27
CA ASP A 55 0.76 5.20 -19.59
C ASP A 55 0.08 3.82 -19.61
N GLY A 56 -1.15 3.76 -19.08
CA GLY A 56 -1.96 2.54 -19.09
C GLY A 56 -1.58 1.52 -18.03
N SER A 57 -0.79 1.89 -17.01
CA SER A 57 -0.49 1.10 -15.83
C SER A 57 -0.55 1.93 -14.55
N ASP A 58 -0.80 1.27 -13.43
CA ASP A 58 -0.79 1.86 -12.09
C ASP A 58 0.27 1.20 -11.23
N PHE A 59 1.16 2.03 -10.70
CA PHE A 59 2.22 1.63 -9.80
C PHE A 59 1.83 1.94 -8.36
N TYR A 60 1.65 0.90 -7.56
CA TYR A 60 1.35 0.99 -6.14
C TYR A 60 2.56 0.62 -5.31
N THR A 61 2.94 1.49 -4.37
CA THR A 61 3.85 1.14 -3.28
C THR A 61 3.06 0.97 -2.00
N ILE A 62 3.09 -0.22 -1.40
CA ILE A 62 2.21 -0.61 -0.30
C ILE A 62 3.06 -1.10 0.86
N ILE A 63 2.69 -0.72 2.08
CA ILE A 63 3.22 -1.34 3.30
C ILE A 63 2.22 -2.35 3.84
N ILE A 64 2.71 -3.55 4.17
CA ILE A 64 1.93 -4.67 4.70
C ILE A 64 2.36 -4.91 6.15
N ASN A 65 1.39 -4.96 7.07
CA ASN A 65 1.58 -5.25 8.49
C ASN A 65 2.67 -4.40 9.19
N GLY A 66 3.03 -3.24 8.61
CA GLY A 66 4.13 -2.43 9.10
C GLY A 66 5.52 -3.08 8.98
N GLN A 67 5.70 -4.10 8.13
CA GLN A 67 6.92 -4.91 8.06
C GLN A 67 7.48 -5.06 6.64
N ALA A 68 6.62 -5.22 5.64
CA ALA A 68 7.03 -5.45 4.25
C ALA A 68 6.60 -4.29 3.36
N ILE A 69 7.47 -3.89 2.44
CA ILE A 69 7.14 -2.96 1.35
C ILE A 69 6.98 -3.77 0.08
N VAL A 70 5.86 -3.56 -0.61
CA VAL A 70 5.49 -4.25 -1.84
C VAL A 70 5.23 -3.22 -2.92
N PHE A 71 5.79 -3.47 -4.10
CA PHE A 71 5.56 -2.74 -5.33
C PHE A 71 4.69 -3.60 -6.22
N ILE A 72 3.58 -3.05 -6.68
CA ILE A 72 2.62 -3.72 -7.56
C ILE A 72 2.41 -2.84 -8.77
N GLU A 73 2.54 -3.43 -9.95
CA GLU A 73 2.19 -2.81 -11.22
C GLU A 73 0.95 -3.50 -11.80
N ILE A 74 -0.07 -2.72 -12.14
CA ILE A 74 -1.36 -3.21 -12.67
C ILE A 74 -1.69 -2.46 -13.96
N GLU A 75 -1.95 -3.18 -15.06
CA GLU A 75 -2.38 -2.55 -16.31
C GLU A 75 -3.83 -2.02 -16.24
N GLU A 76 -4.08 -0.86 -16.84
CA GLU A 76 -5.35 -0.13 -16.85
C GLU A 76 -6.41 -0.81 -17.72
N GLU A 77 -6.03 -1.39 -18.86
CA GLU A 77 -6.95 -2.16 -19.74
C GLU A 77 -7.60 -3.35 -18.99
N ILE A 78 -6.88 -3.85 -17.98
CA ILE A 78 -7.31 -4.95 -17.13
C ILE A 78 -8.33 -4.51 -16.06
N LYS A 79 -8.42 -3.20 -15.75
CA LYS A 79 -9.40 -2.62 -14.82
C LYS A 79 -10.83 -2.69 -15.36
N GLU A 80 -11.04 -2.60 -16.67
CA GLU A 80 -12.39 -2.78 -17.26
C GLU A 80 -12.81 -4.26 -17.33
N SER A 81 -11.85 -5.17 -17.49
CA SER A 81 -12.07 -6.63 -17.57
C SER A 81 -11.96 -7.35 -16.20
N LEU A 82 -12.22 -6.63 -15.09
CA LEU A 82 -12.02 -7.12 -13.72
C LEU A 82 -12.91 -8.30 -13.28
N PHE A 83 -13.94 -8.64 -14.05
CA PHE A 83 -14.95 -9.61 -13.64
C PHE A 83 -14.75 -11.06 -14.12
N LYS A 84 -13.69 -11.38 -14.90
CA LYS A 84 -13.61 -12.70 -15.60
C LYS A 84 -12.32 -13.53 -15.44
N THR A 85 -11.21 -13.01 -14.90
CA THR A 85 -9.91 -13.72 -14.86
C THR A 85 -9.23 -13.63 -13.48
N SER A 86 -8.48 -14.68 -13.10
CA SER A 86 -7.64 -14.74 -11.90
C SER A 86 -6.72 -13.53 -11.78
N ILE A 87 -6.76 -12.86 -10.63
CA ILE A 87 -6.12 -11.56 -10.37
C ILE A 87 -4.59 -11.61 -10.42
N ILE A 88 -3.98 -12.75 -10.08
CA ILE A 88 -2.51 -12.93 -10.17
C ILE A 88 -2.00 -12.76 -11.61
N LYS A 89 -2.79 -13.14 -12.62
CA LYS A 89 -2.40 -13.00 -14.03
C LYS A 89 -2.36 -11.54 -14.52
N LYS A 90 -2.83 -10.61 -13.68
CA LYS A 90 -3.04 -9.19 -14.01
C LYS A 90 -2.00 -8.26 -13.39
N ILE A 91 -1.18 -8.79 -12.48
CA ILE A 91 -0.04 -8.09 -11.91
C ILE A 91 1.11 -8.26 -12.90
N ILE A 92 1.61 -7.15 -13.44
CA ILE A 92 2.70 -7.15 -14.42
C ILE A 92 4.02 -7.47 -13.72
N ASP A 93 4.27 -6.77 -12.62
CA ASP A 93 5.49 -6.91 -11.84
C ASP A 93 5.17 -6.82 -10.35
N LEU A 94 5.85 -7.67 -9.59
CA LEU A 94 5.78 -7.68 -8.14
C LEU A 94 7.18 -7.73 -7.55
N LYS A 95 7.50 -6.71 -6.76
CA LYS A 95 8.75 -6.66 -5.99
C LYS A 95 8.45 -6.42 -4.53
N SER A 96 9.22 -7.04 -3.65
CA SER A 96 9.22 -6.70 -2.23
C SER A 96 10.62 -6.31 -1.78
N CYS A 97 10.67 -5.43 -0.77
CA CYS A 97 11.92 -4.94 -0.23
C CYS A 97 11.81 -4.79 1.29
N PRO A 98 12.88 -5.08 2.06
CA PRO A 98 12.91 -4.78 3.48
C PRO A 98 12.69 -3.30 3.76
N LEU A 99 11.96 -3.00 4.84
CA LEU A 99 11.70 -1.63 5.30
C LEU A 99 12.96 -0.76 5.42
N LYS A 100 14.07 -1.36 5.87
CA LYS A 100 15.34 -0.65 6.06
C LYS A 100 15.89 -0.12 4.74
N ASP A 101 15.80 -0.91 3.68
CA ASP A 101 16.34 -0.55 2.36
C ASP A 101 15.45 0.49 1.69
N TYR A 102 14.13 0.31 1.76
CA TYR A 102 13.19 1.32 1.28
C TYR A 102 13.35 2.65 2.01
N LYS A 103 13.47 2.65 3.34
CA LYS A 103 13.65 3.88 4.13
C LYS A 103 14.90 4.68 3.74
N ARG A 104 15.97 4.02 3.28
CA ARG A 104 17.22 4.69 2.87
C ARG A 104 17.09 5.46 1.57
N THR A 105 16.18 5.06 0.68
CA THR A 105 15.95 5.75 -0.60
C THR A 105 14.96 6.91 -0.47
N LEU A 106 14.23 7.00 0.64
CA LEU A 106 13.21 8.02 0.87
C LEU A 106 13.77 9.38 1.31
N SER A 107 13.14 10.44 0.80
CA SER A 107 13.27 11.80 1.33
C SER A 107 12.79 11.89 2.80
N LYS A 108 13.22 12.91 3.54
CA LYS A 108 12.82 13.10 4.95
C LYS A 108 11.29 13.12 5.13
N ILE A 109 10.56 13.75 4.20
CA ILE A 109 9.11 13.84 4.28
C ILE A 109 8.43 12.49 4.04
N ASN A 110 8.95 11.69 3.10
CA ASN A 110 8.44 10.35 2.85
C ASN A 110 8.84 9.36 3.96
N GLN A 111 9.98 9.58 4.63
CA GLN A 111 10.31 8.84 5.85
C GLN A 111 9.31 9.12 6.96
N ILE A 112 8.82 10.36 7.13
CA ILE A 112 7.75 10.65 8.09
C ILE A 112 6.47 9.90 7.71
N LYS A 113 6.06 9.95 6.44
CA LYS A 113 4.90 9.21 5.94
C LYS A 113 5.01 7.70 6.22
N LEU A 114 6.18 7.12 6.00
CA LEU A 114 6.46 5.72 6.30
C LEU A 114 6.31 5.40 7.79
N GLU A 115 6.88 6.21 8.68
CA GLU A 115 6.76 6.00 10.13
C GLU A 115 5.31 6.14 10.60
N VAL A 116 4.54 7.07 10.01
CA VAL A 116 3.11 7.21 10.27
C VAL A 116 2.35 5.95 9.83
N ALA A 117 2.66 5.40 8.65
CA ALA A 117 2.03 4.18 8.18
C ALA A 117 2.34 2.97 9.06
N ILE A 118 3.59 2.86 9.56
CA ILE A 118 3.97 1.81 10.52
C ILE A 118 3.21 1.97 11.84
N ASP A 119 3.10 3.19 12.38
CA ASP A 119 2.32 3.47 13.59
C ASP A 119 0.85 3.05 13.43
N LEU A 120 0.24 3.36 12.28
CA LEU A 120 -1.12 2.93 11.96
C LEU A 120 -1.23 1.40 11.87
N CYS A 121 -0.31 0.72 11.18
CA CYS A 121 -0.31 -0.74 11.09
C CYS A 121 -0.25 -1.40 12.48
N ILE A 122 0.62 -0.89 13.36
CA ILE A 122 0.76 -1.41 14.72
C ILE A 122 -0.53 -1.22 15.52
N LYS A 123 -1.27 -0.13 15.29
CA LYS A 123 -2.56 0.12 15.94
C LYS A 123 -3.64 -0.83 15.42
N ASP A 124 -3.81 -0.95 14.11
CA ASP A 124 -4.80 -1.87 13.51
C ASP A 124 -4.56 -3.34 13.89
N MET A 125 -3.31 -3.73 14.11
CA MET A 125 -2.96 -5.11 14.49
C MET A 125 -3.17 -5.42 15.98
N LYS A 126 -3.39 -4.38 16.81
CA LYS A 126 -3.67 -4.51 18.26
C LYS A 126 -5.15 -4.48 18.58
N GLU A 127 -5.98 -3.98 17.66
CA GLU A 127 -7.44 -4.07 17.70
C GLU A 127 -7.92 -5.45 17.24
#